data_AF-A0A016S224-F1
#
_entry.id   AF-A0A016S224-F1
#
_cell.length_a   1.000
_cell.length_b   1.000
_cell.length_c   1.000
_cell.angle_alpha   90.00
_cell.angle_beta   90.00
_cell.angle_gamma   90.00
#
_symmetry.space_group_name_H-M   'P 1'
#
loop_
_entity.id
_entity.type
_entity.pdbx_description
1 polymer ?
#
loop_
_entity_poly.entity_id
_entity_poly.type
_entity_poly.pdbx_seq_one_letter_code
_entity_poly.pdbx_strand_id
1 'polypeptide(L)'
;MHFSFFVFVRTQKVDKWLRFFTMKAPLVCASVFHSYDPGHKLRLEHTHCYSEHGDAGHYHYDTTPETVVYEGWFTAAEKIYRIDEI
;
A
#
# COMPACT_ATOMS: atom_id res chain seq x y z
N MET A 1 2.83 1.60 19.32
CA MET A 1 1.76 1.23 18.36
C MET A 1 0.55 0.79 19.19
N HIS A 2 -0.63 1.38 18.97
CA HIS A 2 -1.86 1.00 19.70
C HIS A 2 -2.87 0.43 18.70
N PHE A 3 -3.41 -0.76 19.00
CA PHE A 3 -4.46 -1.39 18.20
C PHE A 3 -5.85 -1.02 18.73
N SER A 4 -6.88 -1.13 17.88
CA SER A 4 -8.27 -0.98 18.31
C SER A 4 -8.66 -2.14 19.24
N PHE A 5 -9.32 -1.81 20.35
CA PHE A 5 -9.95 -2.80 21.23
C PHE A 5 -11.26 -3.35 20.66
N PHE A 6 -11.82 -2.72 19.62
CA PHE A 6 -13.06 -3.16 18.96
C PHE A 6 -12.77 -3.81 17.60
N VAL A 7 -13.47 -4.90 17.32
CA VAL A 7 -13.41 -5.60 16.03
C VAL A 7 -13.95 -4.71 14.91
N PHE A 8 -13.19 -4.63 13.82
CA PHE A 8 -13.63 -4.00 12.59
C PHE A 8 -14.38 -5.00 11.72
N VAL A 9 -15.70 -4.84 11.65
CA VAL A 9 -16.58 -5.73 10.85
C VAL A 9 -16.80 -5.22 9.42
N ARG A 10 -16.37 -3.99 9.11
CA ARG A 10 -16.53 -3.33 7.80
C ARG A 10 -15.35 -2.39 7.53
N THR A 11 -14.98 -2.24 6.26
CA THR A 11 -13.89 -1.36 5.79
C THR A 11 -14.06 0.09 6.26
N GLN A 12 -15.28 0.63 6.23
CA GLN A 12 -15.56 2.00 6.70
C GLN A 12 -15.13 2.26 8.16
N LYS A 13 -15.11 1.23 9.02
CA LYS A 13 -14.61 1.39 10.40
C LYS A 13 -13.08 1.40 10.45
N VAL A 14 -12.43 0.68 9.54
CA VAL A 14 -10.98 0.70 9.36
C VAL A 14 -10.54 2.07 8.87
N ASP A 15 -11.21 2.63 7.85
CA ASP A 15 -10.87 3.95 7.31
C ASP A 15 -10.97 5.04 8.38
N LYS A 16 -11.99 4.98 9.25
CA LYS A 16 -12.11 5.93 10.38
C LYS A 16 -11.00 5.80 11.43
N TRP A 17 -10.41 4.63 11.55
CA TRP A 17 -9.31 4.39 12.49
C TRP A 17 -7.95 4.74 11.88
N LEU A 18 -7.79 4.53 10.57
CA LEU A 18 -6.63 4.96 9.82
C LEU A 18 -6.52 6.48 9.79
N ARG A 19 -5.29 6.96 9.62
CA ARG A 19 -4.99 8.37 9.42
C ARG A 19 -4.53 8.54 7.99
N PHE A 20 -5.21 9.42 7.26
CA PHE A 20 -4.90 9.74 5.88
C PHE A 20 -4.15 11.07 5.83
N PHE A 21 -3.17 11.15 4.94
CA PHE A 21 -2.31 12.31 4.77
C PHE A 21 -2.09 12.58 3.29
N THR A 22 -1.99 13.84 2.93
CA THR A 22 -1.42 14.27 1.65
C THR A 22 0.07 14.46 1.85
N MET A 23 0.88 13.68 1.14
CA MET A 23 2.35 13.72 1.20
C MET A 23 2.91 14.32 -0.09
N LYS A 24 4.13 14.85 -0.04
CA LYS A 24 4.76 15.51 -1.19
C LYS A 24 5.90 14.69 -1.79
N ALA A 25 6.10 14.84 -3.09
CA ALA A 25 7.28 14.33 -3.78
C ALA A 25 8.57 15.04 -3.31
N PRO A 26 9.75 14.41 -3.44
CA PRO A 26 9.95 13.04 -3.94
C PRO A 26 9.61 11.98 -2.87
N LEU A 27 9.07 10.85 -3.31
CA LEU A 27 8.83 9.65 -2.51
C LEU A 27 9.53 8.48 -3.17
N VAL A 28 10.25 7.67 -2.39
CA VAL A 28 10.76 6.37 -2.82
C VAL A 28 9.76 5.32 -2.37
N CYS A 29 9.26 4.52 -3.32
CA CYS A 29 8.19 3.57 -3.07
C CYS A 29 8.63 2.13 -3.36
N ALA A 30 8.13 1.20 -2.56
CA ALA A 30 8.24 -0.23 -2.77
C ALA A 30 6.85 -0.80 -3.02
N SER A 31 6.64 -1.36 -4.22
CA SER A 31 5.35 -1.88 -4.68
C SER A 31 5.43 -3.39 -4.90
N VAL A 32 4.40 -4.09 -4.46
CA VAL A 32 4.14 -5.49 -4.82
C VAL A 32 2.74 -5.56 -5.41
N PHE A 33 2.62 -6.13 -6.60
CA PHE A 33 1.33 -6.32 -7.25
C PHE A 33 1.26 -7.61 -8.05
N HIS A 34 0.05 -8.14 -8.17
CA HIS A 34 -0.27 -9.39 -8.85
C HIS A 34 -1.35 -9.12 -9.91
N SER A 35 -1.19 -9.66 -11.12
CA SER A 35 -2.20 -9.53 -12.17
C SER A 35 -3.45 -10.39 -11.92
N TYR A 36 -3.33 -11.41 -11.07
CA TYR A 36 -4.38 -12.38 -10.76
C TYR A 36 -4.10 -13.08 -9.43
N ASP A 37 -5.15 -13.49 -8.72
CA ASP A 37 -5.08 -14.36 -7.55
C ASP A 37 -5.56 -15.78 -7.90
N PRO A 38 -4.68 -16.82 -7.85
CA PRO A 38 -5.04 -18.21 -8.10
C PRO A 38 -5.84 -18.90 -6.98
N GLY A 39 -6.32 -18.15 -5.99
CA GLY A 39 -7.13 -18.67 -4.88
C GLY A 39 -6.40 -18.70 -3.52
N HIS A 40 -5.35 -17.90 -3.37
CA HIS A 40 -4.53 -17.80 -2.15
C HIS A 40 -4.82 -16.53 -1.32
N LYS A 41 -5.93 -15.85 -1.62
CA LYS A 41 -6.36 -14.60 -0.99
C LYS A 41 -5.25 -13.56 -1.01
N LEU A 42 -4.62 -13.39 -2.17
CA LEU A 42 -3.49 -12.49 -2.33
C LEU A 42 -3.93 -11.03 -2.16
N ARG A 43 -3.07 -10.22 -1.54
CA ARG A 43 -3.19 -8.77 -1.63
C ARG A 43 -2.72 -8.36 -3.02
N LEU A 44 -3.66 -8.05 -3.91
CA LEU A 44 -3.37 -7.79 -5.32
C LEU A 44 -2.47 -6.57 -5.52
N GLU A 45 -2.60 -5.54 -4.69
CA GLU A 45 -1.81 -4.31 -4.76
C GLU A 45 -1.44 -3.86 -3.35
N HIS A 46 -0.16 -3.60 -3.13
CA HIS A 46 0.35 -3.06 -1.88
C HIS A 46 1.62 -2.23 -2.13
N THR A 47 1.53 -0.93 -1.89
CA THR A 47 2.64 0.01 -2.07
C THR A 47 2.85 0.83 -0.82
N HIS A 48 4.09 0.85 -0.30
CA HIS A 48 4.50 1.73 0.79
C HIS A 48 5.61 2.67 0.28
N CYS A 49 5.62 3.89 0.79
CA CYS A 49 6.60 4.91 0.40
C CYS A 49 7.30 5.51 1.63
N TYR A 50 8.48 6.08 1.40
CA TYR A 50 9.23 6.88 2.38
C TYR A 50 9.99 8.01 1.67
N SER A 51 10.54 8.94 2.44
CA SER A 51 11.30 10.08 1.92
C SER A 51 12.31 10.60 2.95
N GLU A 52 13.27 11.41 2.50
CA GLU A 52 14.21 12.11 3.38
C GLU A 52 13.56 13.28 4.15
N HIS A 53 12.42 13.78 3.67
CA HIS A 53 11.71 14.90 4.30
C HIS A 53 10.65 14.46 5.31
N GLY A 54 10.62 13.16 5.65
CA GLY A 54 9.85 12.61 6.77
C GLY A 54 8.46 12.09 6.40
N ASP A 55 8.03 12.24 5.16
CA ASP A 55 6.79 11.62 4.67
C ASP A 55 7.02 10.12 4.40
N ALA A 56 6.17 9.27 4.99
CA ALA A 56 6.18 7.83 4.79
C ALA A 56 4.81 7.20 5.12
N GLY A 57 4.42 6.15 4.41
CA GLY A 57 3.16 5.46 4.69
C GLY A 57 2.67 4.52 3.60
N HIS A 58 1.41 4.13 3.72
CA HIS A 58 0.69 3.35 2.70
C HIS A 58 0.22 4.28 1.57
N TYR A 59 0.58 3.96 0.33
CA TYR A 59 0.17 4.72 -0.83
C TYR A 59 -1.29 4.38 -1.21
N HIS A 60 -2.06 5.41 -1.55
CA HIS A 60 -3.44 5.26 -2.02
C HIS A 60 -3.58 5.68 -3.48
N TYR A 61 -3.31 6.96 -3.77
CA TYR A 61 -3.34 7.55 -5.10
C TYR A 61 -2.67 8.93 -5.05
N ASP A 62 -2.25 9.48 -6.19
CA ASP A 62 -1.85 10.89 -6.28
C ASP A 62 -3.04 11.83 -6.22
N THR A 63 -2.80 13.04 -5.73
CA THR A 63 -3.80 14.12 -5.64
C THR A 63 -3.50 15.29 -6.57
N THR A 64 -2.55 15.12 -7.49
CA THR A 64 -2.10 16.14 -8.46
C THR A 64 -1.92 15.49 -9.84
N PRO A 65 -3.00 14.95 -10.45
CA PRO A 65 -2.91 14.11 -11.64
C PRO A 65 -2.36 14.83 -12.88
N GLU A 66 -2.45 16.16 -12.92
CA GLU A 66 -1.96 16.97 -14.04
C GLU A 66 -0.43 17.10 -14.07
N THR A 67 0.23 16.88 -12.93
CA THR A 67 1.67 17.14 -12.76
C THR A 67 2.45 15.96 -12.17
N VAL A 68 1.76 14.89 -11.78
CA VAL A 68 2.40 13.71 -11.20
C VAL A 68 3.34 13.02 -12.20
N VAL A 69 4.49 12.56 -11.72
CA VAL A 69 5.48 11.81 -12.50
C VAL A 69 5.89 10.58 -11.72
N TYR A 70 5.94 9.44 -12.42
CA TYR A 70 6.38 8.16 -11.88
C TYR A 70 7.56 7.64 -12.68
N GLU A 71 8.61 7.21 -11.98
CA GLU A 71 9.70 6.42 -12.53
C GLU A 71 9.83 5.15 -11.69
N GLY A 72 9.88 3.99 -12.34
CA GLY A 72 9.86 2.72 -11.64
C GLY A 72 10.66 1.64 -12.36
N TRP A 73 11.35 0.84 -11.57
CA TRP A 73 12.08 -0.34 -12.02
C TRP A 73 11.43 -1.58 -11.40
N PHE A 74 10.98 -2.49 -12.25
CA PHE A 74 10.27 -3.69 -11.83
C PHE A 74 10.84 -4.93 -12.50
N THR A 75 10.68 -6.07 -11.85
CA THR A 75 10.97 -7.39 -12.41
C THR A 75 9.82 -8.32 -12.07
N ALA A 76 9.56 -9.30 -12.95
CA ALA A 76 8.57 -10.33 -12.68
C ALA A 76 9.12 -11.32 -11.62
N ALA A 77 8.27 -11.71 -10.68
CA ALA A 77 8.60 -12.77 -9.73
C ALA A 77 8.45 -14.15 -10.39
N GLU A 78 9.41 -15.05 -10.18
CA GLU A 78 9.33 -16.44 -10.67
C GLU A 78 8.41 -17.31 -9.80
N LYS A 79 8.35 -17.03 -8.49
CA LYS A 79 7.65 -17.85 -7.50
C LYS A 79 6.94 -16.96 -6.48
N ILE A 80 5.83 -17.48 -5.95
CA ILE A 80 5.09 -16.88 -4.84
C ILE A 80 5.10 -17.88 -3.69
N TYR A 81 5.45 -17.40 -2.50
CA TYR A 81 5.38 -18.18 -1.27
C TYR A 81 4.28 -17.60 -0.39
N ARG A 82 3.20 -18.37 -0.19
CA ARG A 82 2.15 -18.04 0.76
C ARG A 82 2.50 -18.66 2.12
N ILE A 83 2.81 -17.83 3.10
CA ILE A 83 3.19 -18.25 4.45
C ILE A 83 2.09 -17.80 5.41
N ASP A 84 1.73 -18.65 6.37
CA ASP A 84 0.75 -18.35 7.44
C ASP A 84 -0.59 -17.82 6.87
N GLU A 85 -1.29 -18.67 6.12
CA GLU A 85 -2.59 -18.33 5.53
C GLU A 85 -3.70 -18.40 6.59
N ILE A 86 -4.51 -17.34 6.66
CA ILE A 86 -5.66 -17.17 7.57
C ILE A 86 -6.97 -17.34 6.77
#